data_AF-A0A2N2A9S4-F1
#
_entry.id   AF-A0A2N2A9S4-F1
#
_cell.length_a   1.000
_cell.length_b   1.000
_cell.length_c   1.000
_cell.angle_alpha   90.00
_cell.angle_beta   90.00
_cell.angle_gamma   90.00
#
_symmetry.space_group_name_H-M   'P 1'
#
loop_
_entity.id
_entity.type
_entity.pdbx_description
1 polymer ?
#
loop_
_entity_poly.entity_id
_entity_poly.type
_entity_poly.pdbx_seq_one_letter_code
_entity_poly.pdbx_strand_id
1 'polypeptide(L)'
;MDNLKPKNPFFSRKVLFGATIGAALFFMVVGVIFWGGFNTVMEATNTMDFCISCHEMEQNVYQEYKHTVHFSNRSGVRAVCSDCHVPDPWVHKVVRKIQASNEVLHKVLGTIDTPEKFDANRLRLARNVWKAMKSTDSRECRNCHDWDSMNPENQKQRSAKQHIFAMEQGQTCIDCHKGIAHKKAHNLLSEEEVEALEKPNPAYKRELPPQWVAFREKLNAPAATPAPAPTAAAPAAEPAPAAAPAPTQAAAAPAAKAPAKTAAAGGIKVDWSKASSRDVMLFYPGQTSMEWTLTGSKHGGARVYKKAGDRCFACHEGEQEAMGTKMVTGEKAETTPIPGKRPGVPVQIQATHDGQHLYMRFTWPDTAHVPVPFVDGGMMDKENAVKLAMMIATDDVQEAAQAGCWGTCHHDANDMPNAPAGFSATKYIAESRTEISTSDPMGGWDKRKSEADIAAELKAGHFMDLLRFQAGSGKSEDGYILADRVMDGGQGVEFVGEKQGDNWVVSMKRKLASSTAGDVSLATDQLYNIGFAIHDDHTNGRFHHVSLGYKLGFDNPEAEINATRQ
;
A
#
# COMPACT_ATOMS: atom_id res chain seq x y z
N MET A 1 -51.30 -76.59 -52.84
CA MET A 1 -49.93 -76.90 -52.37
C MET A 1 -48.99 -76.01 -53.19
N ASP A 2 -48.86 -74.73 -52.82
CA ASP A 2 -47.87 -74.21 -51.84
C ASP A 2 -46.61 -73.78 -52.62
N ASN A 3 -46.02 -72.59 -52.55
CA ASN A 3 -46.06 -71.47 -51.62
C ASN A 3 -45.48 -70.23 -52.36
N LEU A 4 -46.22 -69.13 -52.45
CA LEU A 4 -45.66 -67.82 -52.82
C LEU A 4 -45.13 -67.15 -51.54
N LYS A 5 -43.80 -67.09 -51.36
CA LYS A 5 -43.18 -66.22 -50.34
C LYS A 5 -43.02 -64.80 -50.90
N PRO A 6 -43.56 -63.76 -50.24
CA PRO A 6 -43.27 -62.38 -50.61
C PRO A 6 -41.85 -62.00 -50.16
N LYS A 7 -41.02 -61.49 -51.08
CA LYS A 7 -39.75 -60.83 -50.74
C LYS A 7 -40.08 -59.48 -50.11
N ASN A 8 -39.76 -59.32 -48.82
CA ASN A 8 -39.96 -58.09 -48.07
C ASN A 8 -39.19 -56.92 -48.75
N PRO A 9 -39.85 -55.80 -49.15
CA PRO A 9 -39.22 -54.73 -49.91
C PRO A 9 -38.35 -53.80 -49.06
N PHE A 10 -38.29 -54.04 -47.75
CA PHE A 10 -37.54 -53.22 -46.78
C PHE A 10 -36.01 -53.24 -47.00
N PHE A 11 -35.49 -54.23 -47.74
CA PHE A 11 -34.05 -54.40 -48.02
C PHE A 11 -33.64 -54.11 -49.47
N SER A 12 -34.48 -53.44 -50.27
CA SER A 12 -34.04 -52.93 -51.58
C SER A 12 -33.02 -51.81 -51.34
N ARG A 13 -31.74 -52.09 -51.63
CA ARG A 13 -30.56 -51.21 -51.46
C ARG A 13 -30.79 -49.79 -52.00
N LYS A 14 -31.26 -48.88 -51.15
CA LYS A 14 -31.15 -47.43 -51.39
C LYS A 14 -29.76 -46.99 -50.94
N VAL A 15 -28.80 -47.13 -51.83
CA VAL A 15 -27.45 -46.56 -51.70
C VAL A 15 -27.54 -45.12 -52.19
N LEU A 16 -27.37 -44.15 -51.29
CA LEU A 16 -27.25 -42.74 -51.64
C LEU A 16 -25.78 -42.36 -51.37
N PHE A 17 -25.06 -41.87 -52.38
CA PHE A 17 -23.64 -41.49 -52.29
C PHE A 17 -22.67 -42.59 -51.78
N GLY A 18 -22.91 -43.85 -52.15
CA GLY A 18 -21.98 -44.96 -51.86
C GLY A 18 -22.11 -45.59 -50.47
N ALA A 19 -22.94 -45.04 -49.57
CA ALA A 19 -23.28 -45.64 -48.29
C ALA A 19 -24.75 -46.13 -48.26
N THR A 20 -24.99 -47.27 -47.60
CA THR A 20 -26.36 -47.69 -47.29
C THR A 20 -26.89 -46.85 -46.12
N ILE A 21 -28.21 -46.60 -46.08
CA ILE A 21 -28.85 -45.92 -44.94
C ILE A 21 -28.48 -46.60 -43.60
N GLY A 22 -28.38 -47.93 -43.59
CA GLY A 22 -27.92 -48.68 -42.41
C GLY A 22 -26.47 -48.40 -42.00
N ALA A 23 -25.55 -48.26 -42.96
CA ALA A 23 -24.16 -47.89 -42.68
C ALA A 23 -24.06 -46.45 -42.15
N ALA A 24 -24.80 -45.51 -42.76
CA ALA A 24 -24.85 -44.13 -42.30
C ALA A 24 -25.39 -44.01 -40.86
N LEU A 25 -26.48 -44.70 -40.55
CA LEU A 25 -27.04 -44.75 -39.18
C LEU A 25 -26.09 -45.40 -38.19
N PHE A 26 -25.40 -46.48 -38.58
CA PHE A 26 -24.40 -47.13 -37.74
C PHE A 26 -23.26 -46.18 -37.38
N PHE A 27 -22.62 -45.55 -38.36
CA PHE A 27 -21.51 -44.62 -38.10
C PHE A 27 -21.96 -43.37 -37.34
N MET A 28 -23.19 -42.90 -37.54
CA MET A 28 -23.75 -41.82 -36.74
C MET A 28 -23.89 -42.22 -35.27
N VAL A 29 -24.45 -43.41 -34.99
CA VAL A 29 -24.58 -43.92 -33.61
C VAL A 29 -23.21 -44.11 -32.96
N VAL A 30 -22.26 -44.71 -33.68
CA VAL A 30 -20.87 -44.86 -33.21
C VAL A 30 -20.24 -43.49 -32.93
N GLY A 31 -20.43 -42.51 -33.83
CA GLY A 31 -19.92 -41.15 -33.67
C GLY A 31 -20.49 -40.45 -32.44
N VAL A 32 -21.80 -40.57 -32.19
CA VAL A 32 -22.47 -40.02 -30.99
C VAL A 32 -21.94 -40.68 -29.71
N ILE A 33 -21.80 -42.01 -29.70
CA ILE A 33 -21.26 -42.73 -28.54
C ILE A 33 -19.82 -42.33 -28.26
N PHE A 34 -18.97 -42.25 -29.29
CA PHE A 34 -17.58 -41.86 -29.14
C PHE A 34 -17.45 -40.40 -28.68
N TRP A 35 -18.18 -39.48 -29.31
CA TRP A 35 -18.17 -38.07 -28.93
C TRP A 35 -18.70 -37.84 -27.52
N GLY A 36 -19.82 -38.49 -27.17
CA GLY A 36 -20.40 -38.45 -25.83
C GLY A 36 -19.43 -39.01 -24.79
N GLY A 37 -18.93 -40.23 -25.01
CA GLY A 37 -17.98 -40.88 -24.11
C GLY A 37 -16.70 -40.08 -23.92
N PHE A 38 -16.13 -39.54 -25.00
CA PHE A 38 -14.95 -38.68 -24.94
C PHE A 38 -15.18 -37.44 -24.09
N ASN A 39 -16.29 -36.71 -24.30
CA ASN A 39 -16.60 -35.52 -23.53
C ASN A 39 -16.94 -35.84 -22.06
N THR A 40 -17.58 -36.99 -21.79
CA THR A 40 -17.80 -37.44 -20.41
C THR A 40 -16.48 -37.69 -19.68
N VAL A 41 -15.51 -38.36 -20.30
CA VAL A 41 -14.18 -38.58 -19.70
C VAL A 41 -13.42 -37.26 -19.56
N MET A 42 -13.52 -36.39 -20.56
CA MET A 42 -12.94 -35.04 -20.54
C MET A 42 -13.40 -34.24 -19.32
N GLU A 43 -14.69 -34.33 -18.98
CA GLU A 43 -15.28 -33.63 -17.86
C GLU A 43 -15.01 -34.32 -16.52
N ALA A 44 -15.10 -35.65 -16.46
CA ALA A 44 -14.73 -36.42 -15.28
C ALA A 44 -13.29 -36.11 -14.83
N THR A 45 -12.37 -35.92 -15.78
CA THR A 45 -10.97 -35.55 -15.52
C THR A 45 -10.74 -34.06 -15.22
N ASN A 46 -11.80 -33.26 -15.10
CA ASN A 46 -11.76 -31.88 -14.57
C ASN A 46 -12.29 -31.81 -13.13
N THR A 47 -12.90 -32.89 -12.62
CA THR A 47 -13.47 -32.88 -11.28
C THR A 47 -12.41 -32.75 -10.19
N MET A 48 -12.82 -32.19 -9.05
CA MET A 48 -11.96 -32.09 -7.87
C MET A 48 -11.45 -33.49 -7.45
N ASP A 49 -12.34 -34.47 -7.35
CA ASP A 49 -12.03 -35.85 -6.94
C ASP A 49 -10.98 -36.50 -7.84
N PHE A 50 -11.02 -36.25 -9.15
CA PHE A 50 -10.00 -36.72 -10.06
C PHE A 50 -8.64 -36.04 -9.78
N CYS A 51 -8.62 -34.72 -9.64
CA CYS A 51 -7.38 -33.98 -9.39
C CYS A 51 -6.67 -34.41 -8.09
N ILE A 52 -7.42 -34.74 -7.03
CA ILE A 52 -6.86 -35.20 -5.75
C ILE A 52 -6.72 -36.72 -5.64
N SER A 53 -7.03 -37.47 -6.70
CA SER A 53 -6.80 -38.92 -6.70
C SER A 53 -5.30 -39.29 -6.64
N CYS A 54 -4.42 -38.34 -6.98
CA CYS A 54 -2.98 -38.47 -6.76
C CYS A 54 -2.59 -37.91 -5.40
N HIS A 55 -1.89 -38.71 -4.60
CA HIS A 55 -1.49 -38.32 -3.24
C HIS A 55 -0.64 -37.05 -3.20
N GLU A 56 0.15 -36.78 -4.24
CA GLU A 56 0.94 -35.55 -4.36
C GLU A 56 0.08 -34.30 -4.40
N MET A 57 -1.09 -34.38 -5.05
CA MET A 57 -2.02 -33.25 -5.12
C MET A 57 -2.84 -33.12 -3.84
N GLU A 58 -3.30 -34.25 -3.30
CA GLU A 58 -4.11 -34.31 -2.07
C GLU A 58 -3.33 -33.82 -0.84
N GLN A 59 -2.09 -34.26 -0.66
CA GLN A 59 -1.30 -33.99 0.54
C GLN A 59 -0.64 -32.60 0.52
N ASN A 60 -0.43 -32.02 -0.67
CA ASN A 60 0.22 -30.72 -0.83
C ASN A 60 -0.81 -29.64 -1.19
N VAL A 61 -0.99 -29.37 -2.49
CA VAL A 61 -1.73 -28.21 -3.01
C VAL A 61 -3.20 -28.16 -2.59
N TYR A 62 -3.84 -29.32 -2.39
CA TYR A 62 -5.22 -29.37 -1.91
C TYR A 62 -5.35 -28.91 -0.46
N GLN A 63 -4.41 -29.31 0.41
CA GLN A 63 -4.40 -28.83 1.79
C GLN A 63 -4.26 -27.32 1.84
N GLU A 64 -3.39 -26.75 1.02
CA GLU A 64 -3.21 -25.29 0.90
C GLU A 64 -4.47 -24.59 0.39
N TYR A 65 -5.12 -25.16 -0.63
CA TYR A 65 -6.33 -24.62 -1.24
C TYR A 65 -7.51 -24.49 -0.27
N LYS A 66 -7.68 -25.45 0.66
CA LYS A 66 -8.76 -25.45 1.65
C LYS A 66 -8.80 -24.20 2.55
N HIS A 67 -7.68 -23.52 2.70
CA HIS A 67 -7.57 -22.32 3.53
C HIS A 67 -7.83 -21.01 2.76
N THR A 68 -8.37 -21.11 1.54
CA THR A 68 -8.52 -19.96 0.64
C THR A 68 -9.99 -19.61 0.40
N VAL A 69 -10.23 -18.38 -0.06
CA VAL A 69 -11.56 -17.92 -0.48
C VAL A 69 -12.10 -18.69 -1.69
N HIS A 70 -11.23 -19.33 -2.47
CA HIS A 70 -11.69 -20.17 -3.57
C HIS A 70 -12.31 -21.46 -3.06
N PHE A 71 -11.92 -21.96 -1.88
CA PHE A 71 -12.57 -23.11 -1.22
C PHE A 71 -13.80 -22.70 -0.42
N SER A 72 -13.71 -21.68 0.44
CA SER A 72 -14.83 -21.24 1.28
C SER A 72 -15.05 -19.73 1.15
N ASN A 73 -16.23 -19.34 0.67
CA ASN A 73 -16.59 -17.94 0.47
C ASN A 73 -18.07 -17.68 0.74
N ARG A 74 -18.42 -16.40 0.75
CA ARG A 74 -19.76 -15.90 1.03
C ARG A 74 -20.81 -16.19 -0.06
N SER A 75 -20.41 -16.47 -1.30
CA SER A 75 -21.36 -16.70 -2.41
C SER A 75 -21.76 -18.16 -2.55
N GLY A 76 -20.98 -19.09 -1.96
CA GLY A 76 -21.17 -20.53 -2.13
C GLY A 76 -20.69 -21.08 -3.48
N VAL A 77 -20.22 -20.20 -4.38
CA VAL A 77 -19.65 -20.60 -5.69
C VAL A 77 -18.16 -20.84 -5.52
N ARG A 78 -17.72 -22.07 -5.77
CA ARG A 78 -16.35 -22.55 -5.55
C ARG A 78 -15.63 -22.72 -6.88
N ALA A 79 -14.43 -22.15 -6.99
CA ALA A 79 -13.52 -22.44 -8.11
C ALA A 79 -12.66 -23.65 -7.74
N VAL A 80 -12.75 -24.74 -8.48
CA VAL A 80 -11.98 -25.97 -8.27
C VAL A 80 -10.67 -25.96 -9.08
N CYS A 81 -9.86 -27.03 -8.98
CA CYS A 81 -8.56 -27.10 -9.64
C CYS A 81 -8.64 -26.85 -11.16
N SER A 82 -9.65 -27.41 -11.85
CA SER A 82 -9.80 -27.25 -13.30
C SER A 82 -10.02 -25.79 -13.70
N ASP A 83 -10.78 -25.03 -12.93
CA ASP A 83 -11.17 -23.66 -13.28
C ASP A 83 -9.95 -22.73 -13.41
N CYS A 84 -8.87 -23.06 -12.69
CA CYS A 84 -7.60 -22.32 -12.73
C CYS A 84 -6.51 -22.99 -13.59
N HIS A 85 -6.46 -24.33 -13.63
CA HIS A 85 -5.35 -25.08 -14.26
C HIS A 85 -5.67 -25.72 -15.61
N VAL A 86 -6.95 -25.74 -15.99
CA VAL A 86 -7.45 -26.31 -17.24
C VAL A 86 -8.25 -25.24 -17.98
N PRO A 87 -7.80 -24.77 -19.16
CA PRO A 87 -8.54 -23.76 -19.91
C PRO A 87 -9.95 -24.22 -20.27
N ASP A 88 -10.94 -23.35 -20.15
CA ASP A 88 -12.30 -23.64 -20.59
C ASP A 88 -12.47 -23.78 -22.11
N PRO A 89 -11.89 -22.90 -22.94
CA PRO A 89 -12.03 -23.02 -24.39
C PRO A 89 -11.46 -24.35 -24.89
N TRP A 90 -12.28 -25.06 -25.68
CA TRP A 90 -12.05 -26.47 -26.04
C TRP A 90 -10.65 -26.75 -26.60
N VAL A 91 -10.16 -25.93 -27.54
CA VAL A 91 -8.83 -26.12 -28.16
C VAL A 91 -7.73 -26.04 -27.09
N HIS A 92 -7.80 -25.05 -26.20
CA HIS A 92 -6.81 -24.87 -25.14
C HIS A 92 -6.92 -25.96 -24.07
N LYS A 93 -8.15 -26.43 -23.76
CA LYS A 93 -8.42 -27.57 -22.87
C LYS A 93 -7.71 -28.83 -23.35
N VAL A 94 -7.88 -29.16 -24.64
CA VAL A 94 -7.27 -30.34 -25.26
C VAL A 94 -5.74 -30.24 -25.25
N VAL A 95 -5.16 -29.10 -25.63
CA VAL A 95 -3.70 -28.89 -25.59
C VAL A 95 -3.15 -29.09 -24.18
N ARG A 96 -3.80 -28.51 -23.17
CA ARG A 96 -3.37 -28.64 -21.77
C ARG A 96 -3.44 -30.09 -21.27
N LYS A 97 -4.47 -30.84 -21.67
CA LYS A 97 -4.61 -32.26 -21.29
C LYS A 97 -3.62 -33.16 -22.02
N ILE A 98 -3.24 -32.84 -23.25
CA ILE A 98 -2.10 -33.49 -23.91
C ILE A 98 -0.80 -33.20 -23.14
N GLN A 99 -0.56 -31.95 -22.73
CA GLN A 99 0.62 -31.61 -21.91
C GLN A 99 0.62 -32.31 -20.54
N ALA A 100 -0.57 -32.53 -19.97
CA ALA A 100 -0.74 -33.22 -18.68
C ALA A 100 -0.29 -34.69 -18.73
N SER A 101 -0.16 -35.31 -19.91
CA SER A 101 0.36 -36.68 -19.99
C SER A 101 1.79 -36.81 -19.42
N ASN A 102 2.58 -35.72 -19.44
CA ASN A 102 3.89 -35.70 -18.80
C ASN A 102 3.81 -35.79 -17.26
N GLU A 103 2.71 -35.35 -16.65
CA GLU A 103 2.51 -35.46 -15.21
C GLU A 103 2.36 -36.93 -14.79
N VAL A 104 1.72 -37.76 -15.64
CA VAL A 104 1.63 -39.21 -15.45
C VAL A 104 3.01 -39.86 -15.53
N LEU A 105 3.86 -39.44 -16.46
CA LEU A 105 5.24 -39.92 -16.54
C LEU A 105 6.01 -39.58 -15.25
N HIS A 106 5.92 -38.34 -14.77
CA HIS A 106 6.61 -37.91 -13.55
C HIS A 106 6.05 -38.52 -12.26
N LYS A 107 4.77 -38.90 -12.26
CA LYS A 107 4.16 -39.74 -11.22
C LYS A 107 4.83 -41.10 -11.15
N VAL A 108 5.00 -41.78 -12.29
CA VAL A 108 5.69 -43.08 -12.36
C VAL A 108 7.16 -42.96 -11.94
N LEU A 109 7.82 -41.86 -12.30
CA LEU A 109 9.22 -41.59 -11.92
C LEU A 109 9.39 -41.12 -10.46
N GLY A 110 8.32 -40.86 -9.71
CA GLY A 110 8.41 -40.39 -8.33
C GLY A 110 9.10 -39.03 -8.17
N THR A 111 8.93 -38.13 -9.16
CA THR A 111 9.66 -36.85 -9.19
C THR A 111 9.25 -35.90 -8.05
N ILE A 112 7.99 -35.98 -7.60
CA ILE A 112 7.39 -35.14 -6.55
C ILE A 112 6.52 -35.96 -5.58
N ASP A 113 6.82 -37.25 -5.43
CA ASP A 113 5.99 -38.22 -4.68
C ASP A 113 6.03 -38.07 -3.15
N THR A 114 6.86 -37.18 -2.61
CA THR A 114 6.85 -36.79 -1.19
C THR A 114 6.71 -35.28 -1.04
N PRO A 115 6.20 -34.78 0.11
CA PRO A 115 6.11 -33.35 0.37
C PRO A 115 7.46 -32.61 0.23
N GLU A 116 8.56 -33.24 0.63
CA GLU A 116 9.90 -32.66 0.55
C GLU A 116 10.35 -32.51 -0.91
N LYS A 117 10.11 -33.52 -1.74
CA LYS A 117 10.42 -33.44 -3.18
C LYS A 117 9.52 -32.44 -3.90
N PHE A 118 8.24 -32.34 -3.50
CA PHE A 118 7.32 -31.34 -4.01
C PHE A 118 7.81 -29.93 -3.68
N ASP A 119 8.17 -29.67 -2.41
CA ASP A 119 8.68 -28.38 -1.97
C ASP A 119 10.01 -28.01 -2.64
N ALA A 120 10.93 -28.98 -2.82
CA ALA A 120 12.17 -28.77 -3.57
C ALA A 120 11.92 -28.38 -5.04
N ASN A 121 10.80 -28.81 -5.63
CA ASN A 121 10.40 -28.48 -7.00
C ASN A 121 9.41 -27.32 -7.10
N ARG A 122 8.96 -26.76 -5.97
CA ARG A 122 7.82 -25.82 -5.93
C ARG A 122 8.03 -24.60 -6.82
N LEU A 123 9.21 -23.99 -6.76
CA LEU A 123 9.51 -22.80 -7.57
C LEU A 123 9.47 -23.11 -9.08
N ARG A 124 10.03 -24.27 -9.49
CA ARG A 124 10.00 -24.72 -10.88
C ARG A 124 8.58 -24.94 -11.38
N LEU A 125 7.76 -25.64 -10.58
CA LEU A 125 6.35 -25.90 -10.90
C LEU A 125 5.55 -24.59 -10.96
N ALA A 126 5.76 -23.69 -10.01
CA ALA A 126 5.11 -22.39 -9.97
C ALA A 126 5.46 -21.54 -11.19
N ARG A 127 6.75 -21.49 -11.60
CA ARG A 127 7.20 -20.78 -12.81
C ARG A 127 6.48 -21.28 -14.06
N ASN A 128 6.24 -22.58 -14.20
CA ASN A 128 5.51 -23.14 -15.34
C ASN A 128 4.06 -22.63 -15.38
N VAL A 129 3.37 -22.65 -14.24
CA VAL A 129 1.99 -22.16 -14.12
C VAL A 129 1.91 -20.66 -14.36
N TRP A 130 2.81 -19.86 -13.74
CA TRP A 130 2.84 -18.42 -13.93
C TRP A 130 3.13 -18.05 -15.38
N LYS A 131 4.07 -18.73 -16.04
CA LYS A 131 4.35 -18.52 -17.46
C LYS A 131 3.11 -18.80 -18.31
N ALA A 132 2.41 -19.91 -18.07
CA ALA A 132 1.18 -20.24 -18.78
C ALA A 132 0.11 -19.16 -18.59
N MET A 133 -0.20 -18.79 -17.34
CA MET A 133 -1.21 -17.78 -17.02
C MET A 133 -0.82 -16.39 -17.53
N LYS A 134 0.47 -16.01 -17.51
CA LYS A 134 0.95 -14.77 -18.11
C LYS A 134 0.74 -14.76 -19.62
N SER A 135 1.09 -15.87 -20.29
CA SER A 135 1.02 -15.97 -21.75
C SER A 135 -0.41 -15.97 -22.29
N THR A 136 -1.40 -16.16 -21.44
CA THR A 136 -2.83 -16.20 -21.80
C THR A 136 -3.63 -15.02 -21.25
N ASP A 137 -2.95 -13.95 -20.78
CA ASP A 137 -3.60 -12.81 -20.13
C ASP A 137 -4.52 -13.24 -18.96
N SER A 138 -4.04 -14.20 -18.16
CA SER A 138 -4.77 -14.78 -17.03
C SER A 138 -6.22 -15.18 -17.38
N ARG A 139 -6.42 -15.72 -18.59
CA ARG A 139 -7.74 -16.13 -19.13
C ARG A 139 -8.59 -16.87 -18.09
N GLU A 140 -8.01 -17.85 -17.42
CA GLU A 140 -8.68 -18.68 -16.41
C GLU A 140 -9.18 -17.85 -15.22
N CYS A 141 -8.41 -16.85 -14.77
CA CYS A 141 -8.86 -15.93 -13.72
C CYS A 141 -10.05 -15.10 -14.18
N ARG A 142 -10.03 -14.65 -15.45
CA ARG A 142 -11.05 -13.75 -16.02
C ARG A 142 -12.37 -14.45 -16.33
N ASN A 143 -12.44 -15.78 -16.31
CA ASN A 143 -13.72 -16.49 -16.36
C ASN A 143 -14.65 -16.11 -15.19
N CYS A 144 -14.07 -15.74 -14.04
CA CYS A 144 -14.81 -15.32 -12.84
C CYS A 144 -14.49 -13.88 -12.39
N HIS A 145 -13.30 -13.37 -12.72
CA HIS A 145 -12.81 -12.04 -12.36
C HIS A 145 -12.60 -11.18 -13.61
N ASP A 146 -13.69 -10.94 -14.33
CA ASP A 146 -13.64 -10.14 -15.55
C ASP A 146 -13.68 -8.63 -15.26
N TRP A 147 -12.91 -7.83 -15.99
CA TRP A 147 -12.82 -6.39 -15.79
C TRP A 147 -14.16 -5.68 -16.04
N ASP A 148 -14.96 -6.16 -16.98
CA ASP A 148 -16.23 -5.56 -17.39
C ASP A 148 -17.33 -5.75 -16.33
N SER A 149 -17.23 -6.82 -15.53
CA SER A 149 -18.20 -7.14 -14.48
C SER A 149 -17.69 -6.83 -13.06
N MET A 150 -16.39 -6.58 -12.91
CA MET A 150 -15.79 -6.20 -11.64
C MET A 150 -16.20 -4.77 -11.27
N ASN A 151 -16.84 -4.61 -10.11
CA ASN A 151 -17.26 -3.32 -9.61
C ASN A 151 -16.12 -2.63 -8.82
N PRO A 152 -15.61 -1.46 -9.27
CA PRO A 152 -14.54 -0.73 -8.57
C PRO A 152 -14.96 -0.18 -7.20
N GLU A 153 -16.25 0.14 -7.00
CA GLU A 153 -16.75 0.70 -5.72
C GLU A 153 -16.69 -0.30 -4.56
N ASN A 154 -16.65 -1.60 -4.86
CA ASN A 154 -16.50 -2.65 -3.86
C ASN A 154 -15.03 -2.95 -3.50
N GLN A 155 -14.09 -2.17 -4.02
CA GLN A 155 -12.67 -2.33 -3.80
C GLN A 155 -12.13 -1.19 -2.94
N LYS A 156 -11.05 -1.48 -2.22
CA LYS A 156 -10.27 -0.40 -1.61
C LYS A 156 -9.73 0.49 -2.72
N GLN A 157 -9.74 1.81 -2.50
CA GLN A 157 -9.26 2.81 -3.47
C GLN A 157 -7.90 2.44 -4.08
N ARG A 158 -6.93 2.04 -3.25
CA ARG A 158 -5.61 1.60 -3.73
C ARG A 158 -5.69 0.42 -4.70
N SER A 159 -6.52 -0.58 -4.42
CA SER A 159 -6.67 -1.77 -5.27
C SER A 159 -7.32 -1.41 -6.60
N ALA A 160 -8.34 -0.54 -6.56
CA ALA A 160 -8.98 -0.05 -7.77
C ALA A 160 -8.00 0.75 -8.66
N LYS A 161 -7.16 1.61 -8.08
CA LYS A 161 -6.09 2.31 -8.82
C LYS A 161 -5.09 1.35 -9.47
N GLN A 162 -4.67 0.30 -8.74
CA GLN A 162 -3.79 -0.74 -9.30
C GLN A 162 -4.46 -1.48 -10.46
N HIS A 163 -5.77 -1.75 -10.39
CA HIS A 163 -6.51 -2.36 -11.48
C HIS A 163 -6.65 -1.46 -12.71
N ILE A 164 -6.90 -0.15 -12.52
CA ILE A 164 -6.86 0.84 -13.62
C ILE A 164 -5.50 0.80 -14.31
N PHE A 165 -4.42 0.92 -13.52
CA PHE A 165 -3.06 0.86 -14.05
C PHE A 165 -2.77 -0.46 -14.77
N ALA A 166 -3.20 -1.60 -14.22
CA ALA A 166 -3.02 -2.91 -14.83
C ALA A 166 -3.67 -2.99 -16.22
N MET A 167 -4.90 -2.49 -16.36
CA MET A 167 -5.62 -2.45 -17.64
C MET A 167 -4.93 -1.56 -18.67
N GLU A 168 -4.48 -0.38 -18.28
CA GLU A 168 -3.83 0.61 -19.18
C GLU A 168 -2.41 0.22 -19.57
N GLN A 169 -1.70 -0.49 -18.69
CA GLN A 169 -0.33 -0.94 -18.96
C GLN A 169 -0.24 -2.33 -19.58
N GLY A 170 -1.32 -3.12 -19.53
CA GLY A 170 -1.35 -4.48 -20.05
C GLY A 170 -0.72 -5.49 -19.09
N GLN A 171 -0.98 -5.33 -17.80
CA GLN A 171 -0.66 -6.32 -16.78
C GLN A 171 -1.76 -7.37 -16.68
N THR A 172 -1.37 -8.58 -16.28
CA THR A 172 -2.27 -9.71 -16.06
C THR A 172 -2.54 -9.89 -14.56
N CYS A 173 -3.55 -10.68 -14.21
CA CYS A 173 -3.93 -10.91 -12.82
C CYS A 173 -2.75 -11.47 -11.99
N ILE A 174 -1.95 -12.36 -12.58
CA ILE A 174 -0.82 -12.98 -11.89
C ILE A 174 0.38 -12.02 -11.72
N ASP A 175 0.37 -10.83 -12.32
CA ASP A 175 1.42 -9.83 -12.08
C ASP A 175 1.37 -9.29 -10.65
N CYS A 176 0.23 -9.41 -9.98
CA CYS A 176 0.06 -9.05 -8.57
C CYS A 176 -0.39 -10.26 -7.73
N HIS A 177 -1.27 -11.10 -8.27
CA HIS A 177 -1.89 -12.20 -7.53
C HIS A 177 -1.16 -13.54 -7.76
N LYS A 178 0.10 -13.65 -7.32
CA LYS A 178 0.89 -14.91 -7.40
C LYS A 178 0.69 -15.77 -6.15
N GLY A 179 0.40 -17.05 -6.35
CA GLY A 179 0.22 -18.00 -5.24
C GLY A 179 -1.06 -17.73 -4.43
N ILE A 180 -2.19 -17.52 -5.12
CA ILE A 180 -3.47 -17.19 -4.50
C ILE A 180 -4.04 -18.37 -3.72
N ALA A 181 -3.93 -19.57 -4.30
CA ALA A 181 -4.50 -20.79 -3.74
C ALA A 181 -3.46 -21.70 -3.04
N HIS A 182 -2.18 -21.37 -3.15
CA HIS A 182 -1.05 -22.23 -2.78
C HIS A 182 0.05 -21.42 -2.09
N LYS A 183 0.90 -22.09 -1.31
CA LYS A 183 2.03 -21.48 -0.60
C LYS A 183 2.85 -20.61 -1.56
N LYS A 184 3.11 -19.37 -1.15
CA LYS A 184 3.83 -18.37 -1.94
C LYS A 184 5.25 -18.87 -2.22
N ALA A 185 5.60 -18.92 -3.50
CA ALA A 185 6.95 -19.25 -3.96
C ALA A 185 7.66 -18.06 -4.63
N HIS A 186 6.95 -16.94 -4.84
CA HIS A 186 7.51 -15.76 -5.51
C HIS A 186 8.55 -15.03 -4.65
N ASN A 187 8.54 -15.25 -3.34
CA ASN A 187 9.56 -14.78 -2.39
C ASN A 187 10.92 -15.48 -2.57
N LEU A 188 10.99 -16.55 -3.36
CA LEU A 188 12.24 -17.24 -3.70
C LEU A 188 12.89 -16.69 -4.97
N LEU A 189 12.29 -15.68 -5.60
CA LEU A 189 12.81 -15.03 -6.80
C LEU A 189 13.70 -13.85 -6.40
N SER A 190 14.72 -13.55 -7.22
CA SER A 190 15.41 -12.26 -7.12
C SER A 190 14.49 -11.11 -7.55
N GLU A 191 14.82 -9.88 -7.17
CA GLU A 191 14.03 -8.71 -7.57
C GLU A 191 13.97 -8.55 -9.10
N GLU A 192 15.09 -8.81 -9.78
CA GLU A 192 15.20 -8.81 -11.24
C GLU A 192 14.27 -9.86 -11.88
N GLU A 193 14.20 -11.06 -11.30
CA GLU A 193 13.30 -12.11 -11.76
C GLU A 193 11.82 -11.73 -11.56
N VAL A 194 11.49 -11.09 -10.43
CA VAL A 194 10.14 -10.56 -10.16
C VAL A 194 9.78 -9.49 -11.18
N GLU A 195 10.65 -8.50 -11.42
CA GLU A 195 10.42 -7.44 -12.40
C GLU A 195 10.23 -8.00 -13.81
N ALA A 196 11.06 -8.98 -14.21
CA ALA A 196 10.96 -9.62 -15.51
C ALA A 196 9.61 -10.36 -15.70
N LEU A 197 9.13 -11.07 -14.68
CA LEU A 197 7.83 -11.75 -14.71
C LEU A 197 6.65 -10.79 -14.74
N GLU A 198 6.77 -9.67 -14.02
CA GLU A 198 5.72 -8.66 -13.85
C GLU A 198 5.69 -7.60 -14.95
N LYS A 199 6.65 -7.69 -15.89
CA LYS A 199 6.74 -6.79 -17.03
C LYS A 199 5.41 -6.75 -17.79
N PRO A 200 4.80 -5.57 -17.97
CA PRO A 200 3.54 -5.45 -18.70
C PRO A 200 3.70 -5.90 -20.16
N ASN A 201 2.64 -6.48 -20.72
CA ASN A 201 2.58 -6.83 -22.13
C ASN A 201 1.67 -5.83 -22.86
N PRO A 202 2.20 -4.98 -23.78
CA PRO A 202 1.41 -4.01 -24.51
C PRO A 202 0.22 -4.62 -25.28
N ALA A 203 0.31 -5.89 -25.67
CA ALA A 203 -0.78 -6.60 -26.35
C ALA A 203 -2.01 -6.86 -25.46
N TYR A 204 -1.88 -6.73 -24.13
CA TYR A 204 -2.96 -6.93 -23.16
C TYR A 204 -3.53 -5.63 -22.60
N LYS A 205 -3.07 -4.49 -23.13
CA LYS A 205 -3.67 -3.19 -22.83
C LYS A 205 -5.12 -3.20 -23.28
N ARG A 206 -5.98 -2.60 -22.46
CA ARG A 206 -7.41 -2.50 -22.74
C ARG A 206 -7.92 -1.12 -22.35
N GLU A 207 -8.99 -0.73 -23.03
CA GLU A 207 -9.75 0.45 -22.63
C GLU A 207 -10.47 0.17 -21.32
N LEU A 208 -10.60 1.21 -20.48
CA LEU A 208 -11.29 1.09 -19.21
C LEU A 208 -12.80 0.95 -19.47
N PRO A 209 -13.48 -0.05 -18.87
CA PRO A 209 -14.93 -0.14 -18.97
C PRO A 209 -15.61 1.08 -18.32
N PRO A 210 -16.85 1.44 -18.70
CA PRO A 210 -17.49 2.68 -18.28
C PRO A 210 -17.53 2.90 -16.75
N GLN A 211 -17.76 1.84 -15.97
CA GLN A 211 -17.77 1.92 -14.51
C GLN A 211 -16.40 2.28 -13.92
N TRP A 212 -15.31 1.88 -14.58
CA TRP A 212 -13.95 2.21 -14.16
C TRP A 212 -13.56 3.64 -14.55
N VAL A 213 -14.03 4.12 -15.70
CA VAL A 213 -13.88 5.53 -16.10
C VAL A 213 -14.58 6.44 -15.10
N ALA A 214 -15.86 6.16 -14.80
CA ALA A 214 -16.64 6.93 -13.83
C ALA A 214 -16.01 6.91 -12.43
N PHE A 215 -15.47 5.76 -12.00
CA PHE A 215 -14.77 5.66 -10.72
C PHE A 215 -13.48 6.49 -10.70
N ARG A 216 -12.70 6.50 -11.79
CA ARG A 216 -11.49 7.33 -11.91
C ARG A 216 -11.81 8.82 -11.82
N GLU A 217 -12.87 9.27 -12.50
CA GLU A 217 -13.33 10.66 -12.43
C GLU A 217 -13.71 11.04 -11.00
N LYS A 218 -14.42 10.16 -10.29
CA LYS A 218 -14.75 10.35 -8.87
C LYS A 218 -13.51 10.43 -7.97
N LEU A 219 -12.47 9.63 -8.24
CA LEU A 219 -11.21 9.67 -7.49
C LEU A 219 -10.41 10.97 -7.73
N ASN A 220 -10.55 11.56 -8.90
CA ASN A 220 -9.83 12.77 -9.29
C ASN A 220 -10.62 14.06 -8.97
N ALA A 221 -11.87 13.94 -8.53
CA ALA A 221 -12.66 15.08 -8.10
C ALA A 221 -12.03 15.71 -6.85
N PRO A 222 -11.99 17.06 -6.75
CA PRO A 222 -11.49 17.75 -5.56
C PRO A 222 -12.22 17.24 -4.31
N ALA A 223 -11.48 16.92 -3.25
CA ALA A 223 -12.05 16.42 -2.02
C ALA A 223 -13.05 17.44 -1.47
N ALA A 224 -14.33 17.07 -1.44
CA ALA A 224 -15.31 17.78 -0.62
C ALA A 224 -14.81 17.72 0.84
N THR A 225 -14.99 18.81 1.57
CA THR A 225 -14.64 18.96 2.99
C THR A 225 -15.03 17.69 3.75
N PRO A 226 -14.12 17.06 4.52
CA PRO A 226 -14.47 15.86 5.26
C PRO A 226 -15.68 16.16 6.14
N ALA A 227 -16.75 15.38 5.99
CA ALA A 227 -17.80 15.35 6.99
C ALA A 227 -17.12 15.01 8.34
N PRO A 228 -17.49 15.69 9.44
CA PRO A 228 -16.97 15.36 10.75
C PRO A 228 -17.13 13.85 10.98
N ALA A 229 -16.08 13.23 11.52
CA ALA A 229 -16.07 11.81 11.82
C ALA A 229 -17.40 11.41 12.48
N PRO A 230 -18.06 10.32 12.04
CA PRO A 230 -19.24 9.84 12.74
C PRO A 230 -18.83 9.59 14.19
N THR A 231 -19.42 10.34 15.12
CA THR A 231 -19.37 10.06 16.55
C THR A 231 -19.58 8.57 16.71
N ALA A 232 -18.61 7.89 17.33
CA ALA A 232 -18.61 6.45 17.54
C ALA A 232 -20.03 5.98 17.89
N ALA A 233 -20.67 5.30 16.93
CA ALA A 233 -21.87 4.55 17.23
C ALA A 233 -21.45 3.52 18.27
N ALA A 234 -22.01 3.64 19.47
CA ALA A 234 -21.78 2.71 20.55
C ALA A 234 -21.95 1.27 20.00
N PRO A 235 -21.01 0.34 20.30
CA PRO A 235 -21.19 -1.04 19.92
C PRO A 235 -22.52 -1.54 20.50
N ALA A 236 -23.33 -2.18 19.65
CA ALA A 236 -24.53 -2.89 20.07
C ALA A 236 -24.12 -3.89 21.16
N ALA A 237 -24.58 -3.63 22.39
CA ALA A 237 -24.29 -4.47 23.53
C ALA A 237 -25.00 -5.83 23.37
N GLU A 238 -24.22 -6.91 23.33
CA GLU A 238 -24.69 -8.20 23.84
C GLU A 238 -25.03 -8.05 25.34
N PRO A 239 -26.11 -8.67 25.82
CA PRO A 239 -26.62 -8.41 27.16
C PRO A 239 -25.72 -9.05 28.23
N ALA A 240 -25.00 -8.22 28.98
CA ALA A 240 -24.36 -8.63 30.22
C ALA A 240 -25.41 -8.76 31.35
N PRO A 241 -25.30 -9.77 32.23
CA PRO A 241 -26.25 -10.01 33.32
C PRO A 241 -26.18 -8.93 34.41
N ALA A 242 -27.33 -8.77 35.08
CA ALA A 242 -27.71 -7.67 35.97
C ALA A 242 -26.70 -7.28 37.07
N ALA A 243 -26.56 -5.96 37.27
CA ALA A 243 -25.81 -5.33 38.34
C ALA A 243 -26.57 -5.35 39.69
N ALA A 244 -25.83 -5.60 40.77
CA ALA A 244 -26.21 -5.28 42.15
C ALA A 244 -25.74 -3.86 42.52
N PRO A 245 -26.43 -3.14 43.42
CA PRO A 245 -26.22 -1.71 43.62
C PRO A 245 -25.00 -1.40 44.48
N ALA A 246 -24.33 -0.29 44.14
CA ALA A 246 -23.21 0.31 44.87
C ALA A 246 -23.65 1.09 46.13
N PRO A 247 -22.79 1.26 47.14
CA PRO A 247 -22.96 2.31 48.12
C PRO A 247 -22.17 3.59 47.76
N THR A 248 -22.91 4.69 47.90
CA THR A 248 -22.60 6.12 48.11
C THR A 248 -21.15 6.63 48.25
N GLN A 249 -20.95 7.76 47.56
CA GLN A 249 -19.84 8.72 47.63
C GLN A 249 -19.56 9.27 49.04
N ALA A 250 -18.29 9.59 49.30
CA ALA A 250 -17.86 10.55 50.32
C ALA A 250 -16.91 11.59 49.68
N ALA A 251 -17.05 12.83 50.14
CA ALA A 251 -16.50 14.04 49.56
C ALA A 251 -15.05 14.37 49.98
N ALA A 252 -14.33 14.96 49.01
CA ALA A 252 -13.34 16.06 49.05
C ALA A 252 -12.31 16.23 50.19
N ALA A 253 -11.05 16.48 49.79
CA ALA A 253 -10.22 17.59 50.30
C ALA A 253 -9.08 17.97 49.30
N PRO A 254 -8.64 19.25 49.25
CA PRO A 254 -7.78 19.81 48.19
C PRO A 254 -6.30 19.99 48.60
N ALA A 255 -5.38 19.91 47.64
CA ALA A 255 -3.99 20.40 47.76
C ALA A 255 -3.38 20.49 46.35
N ALA A 256 -2.53 21.43 45.94
CA ALA A 256 -2.11 22.74 46.42
C ALA A 256 -1.47 23.42 45.19
N LYS A 257 -1.79 24.68 44.90
CA LYS A 257 -1.19 25.42 43.77
C LYS A 257 0.25 25.83 44.10
N ALA A 258 1.21 25.40 43.30
CA ALA A 258 2.54 26.01 43.22
C ALA A 258 2.57 26.99 42.02
N PRO A 259 3.22 28.16 42.13
CA PRO A 259 3.14 29.20 41.11
C PRO A 259 4.11 28.87 39.96
N ALA A 260 3.56 28.47 38.80
CA ALA A 260 4.30 28.49 37.56
C ALA A 260 4.51 29.95 37.13
N LYS A 261 5.78 30.39 37.07
CA LYS A 261 6.15 31.65 36.44
C LYS A 261 5.74 31.58 34.96
N THR A 262 4.72 32.34 34.61
CA THR A 262 4.26 32.57 33.24
C THR A 262 5.36 33.33 32.50
N ALA A 263 6.01 32.69 31.54
CA ALA A 263 6.77 33.40 30.52
C ALA A 263 5.78 34.22 29.67
N ALA A 264 6.17 35.45 29.33
CA ALA A 264 5.29 36.47 28.79
C ALA A 264 4.67 36.07 27.44
N ALA A 265 3.35 36.29 27.34
CA ALA A 265 2.55 36.17 26.13
C ALA A 265 2.93 37.26 25.10
N GLY A 266 3.77 36.90 24.13
CA GLY A 266 3.91 37.60 22.86
C GLY A 266 3.41 36.70 21.74
N GLY A 267 2.10 36.56 21.58
CA GLY A 267 1.51 35.63 20.61
C GLY A 267 1.51 36.16 19.18
N ILE A 268 1.59 35.26 18.20
CA ILE A 268 1.35 35.52 16.77
C ILE A 268 -0.10 36.03 16.62
N LYS A 269 -0.25 37.32 16.23
CA LYS A 269 -1.55 38.00 16.12
C LYS A 269 -2.17 37.78 14.75
N VAL A 270 -3.00 36.74 14.63
CA VAL A 270 -3.72 36.34 13.41
C VAL A 270 -5.18 36.06 13.76
N ASP A 271 -6.11 36.41 12.87
CA ASP A 271 -7.52 36.02 13.00
C ASP A 271 -7.71 34.61 12.46
N TRP A 272 -7.53 33.61 13.32
CA TRP A 272 -7.66 32.20 12.97
C TRP A 272 -9.08 31.79 12.57
N SER A 273 -10.10 32.62 12.78
CA SER A 273 -11.45 32.33 12.31
C SER A 273 -11.61 32.49 10.78
N LYS A 274 -10.68 33.22 10.14
CA LYS A 274 -10.63 33.45 8.68
C LYS A 274 -9.63 32.54 7.95
N ALA A 275 -8.78 31.84 8.69
CA ALA A 275 -7.84 30.90 8.13
C ALA A 275 -8.59 29.67 7.58
N SER A 276 -8.10 29.11 6.48
CA SER A 276 -8.54 27.78 6.06
C SER A 276 -8.20 26.76 7.14
N SER A 277 -8.91 25.63 7.14
CA SER A 277 -8.67 24.54 8.10
C SER A 277 -8.74 23.20 7.40
N ARG A 278 -7.83 22.29 7.77
CA ARG A 278 -7.84 20.87 7.37
C ARG A 278 -7.42 19.99 8.53
N ASP A 279 -8.15 18.89 8.71
CA ASP A 279 -7.71 17.82 9.60
C ASP A 279 -6.76 16.87 8.85
N VAL A 280 -5.60 16.63 9.45
CA VAL A 280 -4.52 15.79 8.92
C VAL A 280 -4.21 14.70 9.94
N MET A 281 -4.32 13.44 9.53
CA MET A 281 -3.90 12.31 10.37
C MET A 281 -2.42 12.03 10.16
N LEU A 282 -1.60 12.33 11.17
CA LEU A 282 -0.24 11.82 11.26
C LEU A 282 -0.28 10.38 11.78
N PHE A 283 0.62 9.52 11.33
CA PHE A 283 0.68 8.12 11.77
C PHE A 283 2.09 7.70 12.14
N TYR A 284 2.18 6.67 12.98
CA TYR A 284 3.46 6.08 13.34
C TYR A 284 3.98 5.20 12.20
N PRO A 285 5.14 5.52 11.58
CA PRO A 285 5.62 4.82 10.39
C PRO A 285 6.47 3.57 10.71
N GLY A 286 6.86 3.36 11.96
CA GLY A 286 7.80 2.29 12.32
C GLY A 286 9.15 2.46 11.61
N GLN A 287 9.55 1.45 10.84
CA GLN A 287 10.82 1.37 10.10
C GLN A 287 10.64 1.39 8.58
N THR A 288 9.52 1.90 8.07
CA THR A 288 9.28 1.99 6.62
C THR A 288 10.03 3.18 6.01
N SER A 289 11.29 2.97 5.60
CA SER A 289 12.09 3.97 4.88
C SER A 289 11.67 4.11 3.41
N MET A 290 12.28 5.05 2.68
CA MET A 290 12.09 5.21 1.25
C MET A 290 12.51 3.96 0.46
N GLU A 291 13.59 3.29 0.85
CA GLU A 291 14.01 2.03 0.22
C GLU A 291 12.95 0.93 0.40
N TRP A 292 12.34 0.88 1.59
CA TRP A 292 11.28 -0.06 1.89
C TRP A 292 10.03 0.20 1.03
N THR A 293 9.63 1.47 0.85
CA THR A 293 8.46 1.83 0.01
C THR A 293 8.72 1.57 -1.47
N LEU A 294 9.97 1.67 -1.90
CA LEU A 294 10.39 1.39 -3.28
C LEU A 294 10.59 -0.11 -3.57
N THR A 295 10.56 -0.97 -2.55
CA THR A 295 10.77 -2.41 -2.70
C THR A 295 9.44 -3.14 -2.90
N GLY A 296 9.17 -3.65 -4.11
CA GLY A 296 7.89 -4.26 -4.46
C GLY A 296 7.48 -5.49 -3.62
N SER A 297 8.46 -6.26 -3.15
CA SER A 297 8.23 -7.40 -2.26
C SER A 297 7.81 -6.98 -0.84
N LYS A 298 8.14 -5.75 -0.43
CA LYS A 298 7.83 -5.18 0.90
C LYS A 298 6.61 -4.25 0.87
N HIS A 299 6.41 -3.51 -0.22
CA HIS A 299 5.31 -2.57 -0.43
C HIS A 299 4.64 -2.75 -1.80
N GLY A 300 3.36 -3.12 -1.78
CA GLY A 300 2.60 -3.38 -3.01
C GLY A 300 2.31 -2.15 -3.88
N GLY A 301 2.60 -0.93 -3.41
CA GLY A 301 2.45 0.31 -4.17
C GLY A 301 3.72 0.74 -4.92
N ALA A 302 4.86 0.09 -4.69
CA ALA A 302 6.16 0.47 -5.25
C ALA A 302 6.13 0.61 -6.79
N ARG A 303 5.38 -0.26 -7.47
CA ARG A 303 5.29 -0.26 -8.94
C ARG A 303 4.62 1.01 -9.46
N VAL A 304 3.44 1.34 -8.93
CA VAL A 304 2.67 2.50 -9.40
C VAL A 304 3.34 3.80 -8.96
N TYR A 305 4.00 3.80 -7.80
CA TYR A 305 4.88 4.89 -7.41
C TYR A 305 6.00 5.14 -8.45
N LYS A 306 6.79 4.11 -8.77
CA LYS A 306 7.95 4.21 -9.68
C LYS A 306 7.57 4.43 -11.15
N LYS A 307 6.43 3.91 -11.60
CA LYS A 307 6.08 3.85 -13.03
C LYS A 307 4.93 4.78 -13.42
N ALA A 308 3.99 5.07 -12.51
CA ALA A 308 2.86 5.95 -12.78
C ALA A 308 3.04 7.36 -12.21
N GLY A 309 3.98 7.55 -11.27
CA GLY A 309 4.16 8.84 -10.61
C GLY A 309 3.18 9.09 -9.46
N ASP A 310 2.46 8.06 -8.99
CA ASP A 310 1.46 8.24 -7.93
C ASP A 310 2.12 8.74 -6.63
N ARG A 311 1.42 9.66 -5.97
CA ARG A 311 1.80 10.17 -4.65
C ARG A 311 1.39 9.19 -3.55
N CYS A 312 2.13 9.14 -2.45
CA CYS A 312 1.74 8.42 -1.24
C CYS A 312 0.33 8.82 -0.78
N PHE A 313 0.02 10.13 -0.86
CA PHE A 313 -1.30 10.70 -0.60
C PHE A 313 -2.41 10.04 -1.41
N ALA A 314 -2.20 9.86 -2.71
CA ALA A 314 -3.20 9.31 -3.63
C ALA A 314 -3.62 7.87 -3.27
N CYS A 315 -2.74 7.11 -2.61
CA CYS A 315 -2.99 5.73 -2.20
C CYS A 315 -3.44 5.57 -0.75
N HIS A 316 -2.94 6.42 0.16
CA HIS A 316 -3.03 6.21 1.61
C HIS A 316 -3.86 7.26 2.35
N GLU A 317 -4.41 8.27 1.68
CA GLU A 317 -5.31 9.21 2.33
C GLU A 317 -6.54 8.48 2.91
N GLY A 318 -6.79 8.66 4.20
CA GLY A 318 -7.81 7.96 4.99
C GLY A 318 -7.37 6.60 5.56
N GLU A 319 -6.19 6.08 5.23
CA GLU A 319 -5.66 4.81 5.76
C GLU A 319 -4.62 5.01 6.88
N GLN A 320 -4.22 6.24 7.19
CA GLN A 320 -3.09 6.56 8.07
C GLN A 320 -3.18 5.92 9.46
N GLU A 321 -4.32 6.01 10.14
CA GLU A 321 -4.49 5.44 11.49
C GLU A 321 -4.44 3.89 11.47
N ALA A 322 -5.02 3.27 10.44
CA ALA A 322 -4.95 1.83 10.25
C ALA A 322 -3.52 1.36 9.94
N MET A 323 -2.74 2.15 9.20
CA MET A 323 -1.31 1.89 9.01
C MET A 323 -0.55 1.98 10.32
N GLY A 324 -0.75 3.07 11.08
CA GLY A 324 -0.15 3.26 12.40
C GLY A 324 -0.44 2.10 13.35
N THR A 325 -1.67 1.59 13.36
CA THR A 325 -2.09 0.44 14.17
C THR A 325 -1.25 -0.80 13.89
N LYS A 326 -0.95 -1.10 12.62
CA LYS A 326 -0.12 -2.24 12.24
C LYS A 326 1.34 -2.07 12.70
N MET A 327 1.85 -0.85 12.72
CA MET A 327 3.21 -0.56 13.15
C MET A 327 3.34 -0.65 14.68
N VAL A 328 2.44 -0.01 15.44
CA VAL A 328 2.52 -0.02 16.92
C VAL A 328 2.28 -1.39 17.53
N THR A 329 1.56 -2.28 16.83
CA THR A 329 1.36 -3.68 17.23
C THR A 329 2.49 -4.61 16.81
N GLY A 330 3.44 -4.15 15.98
CA GLY A 330 4.47 -5.00 15.39
C GLY A 330 3.97 -5.95 14.30
N GLU A 331 2.70 -5.84 13.87
CA GLU A 331 2.16 -6.64 12.75
C GLU A 331 2.95 -6.35 11.45
N LYS A 332 3.45 -5.12 11.29
CA LYS A 332 4.20 -4.71 10.11
C LYS A 332 5.34 -3.76 10.47
N ALA A 333 6.48 -3.95 9.81
CA ALA A 333 7.61 -2.99 9.71
C ALA A 333 8.00 -2.25 11.01
N GLU A 334 7.89 -2.91 12.16
CA GLU A 334 8.39 -2.43 13.44
C GLU A 334 8.90 -3.62 14.24
N THR A 335 10.19 -3.66 14.53
CA THR A 335 10.82 -4.76 15.28
C THR A 335 10.87 -4.51 16.78
N THR A 336 10.68 -3.27 17.22
CA THR A 336 10.71 -2.86 18.62
C THR A 336 9.49 -2.00 18.96
N PRO A 337 8.27 -2.57 18.93
CA PRO A 337 7.05 -1.82 19.23
C PRO A 337 7.07 -1.29 20.68
N ILE A 338 6.57 -0.07 20.88
CA ILE A 338 6.42 0.56 22.19
C ILE A 338 4.99 0.28 22.69
N PRO A 339 4.80 -0.54 23.74
CA PRO A 339 3.47 -0.88 24.24
C PRO A 339 2.70 0.37 24.66
N GLY A 340 1.49 0.57 24.15
CA GLY A 340 0.66 1.74 24.49
C GLY A 340 0.89 2.98 23.63
N LYS A 341 1.90 2.99 22.74
CA LYS A 341 2.10 4.10 21.81
C LYS A 341 0.87 4.25 20.89
N ARG A 342 0.35 5.49 20.79
CA ARG A 342 -0.78 5.77 19.92
C ARG A 342 -0.42 5.57 18.44
N PRO A 343 -1.32 4.97 17.62
CA PRO A 343 -1.05 4.70 16.21
C PRO A 343 -1.03 5.96 15.34
N GLY A 344 -1.80 6.98 15.71
CA GLY A 344 -1.91 8.23 14.97
C GLY A 344 -2.18 9.44 15.84
N VAL A 345 -2.02 10.62 15.24
CA VAL A 345 -2.27 11.93 15.84
C VAL A 345 -3.16 12.71 14.88
N PRO A 346 -4.43 12.96 15.24
CA PRO A 346 -5.26 13.88 14.48
C PRO A 346 -4.78 15.31 14.75
N VAL A 347 -4.34 15.99 13.70
CA VAL A 347 -3.85 17.37 13.77
C VAL A 347 -4.76 18.25 12.93
N GLN A 348 -5.41 19.23 13.56
CA GLN A 348 -6.05 20.31 12.83
C GLN A 348 -4.99 21.33 12.43
N ILE A 349 -4.91 21.60 11.13
CA ILE A 349 -3.98 22.56 10.55
C ILE A 349 -4.77 23.71 9.96
N GLN A 350 -4.47 24.92 10.42
CA GLN A 350 -5.00 26.13 9.83
C GLN A 350 -3.90 26.93 9.17
N ALA A 351 -4.18 27.49 7.99
CA ALA A 351 -3.18 28.20 7.20
C ALA A 351 -3.73 29.52 6.64
N THR A 352 -2.91 30.57 6.67
CA THR A 352 -3.26 31.89 6.16
C THR A 352 -2.00 32.71 5.87
N HIS A 353 -2.11 33.79 5.11
CA HIS A 353 -0.99 34.70 4.82
C HIS A 353 -1.45 36.16 4.72
N ASP A 354 -0.51 37.09 4.94
CA ASP A 354 -0.71 38.54 4.72
C ASP A 354 -0.04 39.04 3.42
N GLY A 355 0.56 38.11 2.65
CA GLY A 355 1.36 38.39 1.44
C GLY A 355 2.84 38.64 1.72
N GLN A 356 3.26 38.73 2.97
CA GLN A 356 4.67 38.78 3.40
C GLN A 356 5.07 37.57 4.25
N HIS A 357 4.13 37.02 5.03
CA HIS A 357 4.33 35.91 5.93
C HIS A 357 3.28 34.82 5.71
N LEU A 358 3.73 33.58 5.86
CA LEU A 358 2.89 32.41 6.09
C LEU A 358 2.65 32.28 7.58
N TYR A 359 1.39 32.06 7.95
CA TYR A 359 0.97 31.72 9.30
C TYR A 359 0.30 30.36 9.30
N MET A 360 0.70 29.49 10.23
CA MET A 360 0.08 28.19 10.42
C MET A 360 -0.22 27.92 11.88
N ARG A 361 -1.35 27.26 12.18
CA ARG A 361 -1.69 26.80 13.52
C ARG A 361 -1.97 25.31 13.50
N PHE A 362 -1.37 24.60 14.44
CA PHE A 362 -1.44 23.16 14.60
C PHE A 362 -2.08 22.87 15.95
N THR A 363 -3.18 22.13 15.96
CA THR A 363 -3.89 21.74 17.18
C THR A 363 -4.05 20.23 17.20
N TRP A 364 -3.62 19.57 18.27
CA TRP A 364 -3.79 18.13 18.42
C TRP A 364 -3.95 17.71 19.89
N PRO A 365 -4.61 16.56 20.16
CA PRO A 365 -4.75 16.05 21.52
C PRO A 365 -3.41 15.66 22.14
N ASP A 366 -3.19 16.12 23.38
CA ASP A 366 -2.12 15.66 24.25
C ASP A 366 -2.33 14.19 24.63
N THR A 367 -1.29 13.55 25.16
CA THR A 367 -1.37 12.17 25.61
C THR A 367 -0.63 11.96 26.92
N ALA A 368 -1.05 10.96 27.69
CA ALA A 368 -0.36 10.57 28.90
C ALA A 368 0.95 9.85 28.55
N HIS A 369 1.98 10.03 29.38
CA HIS A 369 3.28 9.43 29.09
C HIS A 369 3.24 7.91 29.12
N VAL A 370 3.76 7.29 28.07
CA VAL A 370 3.95 5.85 27.94
C VAL A 370 5.46 5.54 28.00
N PRO A 371 5.95 4.94 29.10
CA PRO A 371 7.37 4.65 29.25
C PRO A 371 7.90 3.73 28.15
N VAL A 372 8.99 4.16 27.51
CA VAL A 372 9.67 3.39 26.47
C VAL A 372 10.48 2.26 27.13
N PRO A 373 10.22 0.97 26.85
CA PRO A 373 10.83 -0.15 27.58
C PRO A 373 12.35 -0.27 27.46
N PHE A 374 12.92 0.26 26.39
CA PHE A 374 14.34 0.15 26.06
C PHE A 374 15.14 1.44 26.33
N VAL A 375 14.56 2.39 27.07
CA VAL A 375 15.22 3.65 27.46
C VAL A 375 15.18 3.81 28.96
N ASP A 376 16.33 4.09 29.57
CA ASP A 376 16.41 4.36 31.00
C ASP A 376 15.62 5.62 31.38
N GLY A 377 14.72 5.48 32.36
CA GLY A 377 13.75 6.51 32.73
C GLY A 377 12.57 6.67 31.77
N GLY A 378 12.44 5.83 30.73
CA GLY A 378 11.26 5.74 29.86
C GLY A 378 11.06 6.90 28.86
N MET A 379 11.86 7.97 28.93
CA MET A 379 11.75 9.17 28.08
C MET A 379 12.97 9.28 27.15
N MET A 380 12.74 9.33 25.82
CA MET A 380 13.82 9.50 24.83
C MET A 380 14.34 10.94 24.76
N ASP A 381 13.47 11.91 25.06
CA ASP A 381 13.73 13.35 25.08
C ASP A 381 13.15 13.93 26.38
N LYS A 382 14.00 14.08 27.40
CA LYS A 382 13.56 14.51 28.73
C LYS A 382 13.15 15.98 28.75
N GLU A 383 13.77 16.81 27.90
CA GLU A 383 13.45 18.23 27.85
C GLU A 383 12.13 18.49 27.11
N ASN A 384 11.83 17.74 26.05
CA ASN A 384 10.71 18.04 25.16
C ASN A 384 9.65 16.95 25.17
N ALA A 385 8.51 17.25 25.80
CA ALA A 385 7.32 16.41 25.70
C ALA A 385 6.83 16.28 24.26
N VAL A 386 6.91 17.37 23.49
CA VAL A 386 6.60 17.38 22.06
C VAL A 386 7.60 18.20 21.24
N LYS A 387 7.81 17.79 19.99
CA LYS A 387 8.45 18.60 18.94
C LYS A 387 7.61 18.51 17.67
N LEU A 388 7.37 19.65 17.03
CA LEU A 388 6.68 19.74 15.75
C LEU A 388 7.69 20.14 14.68
N ALA A 389 7.78 19.39 13.60
CA ALA A 389 8.58 19.74 12.44
C ALA A 389 7.71 19.85 11.19
N MET A 390 8.08 20.78 10.31
CA MET A 390 7.52 20.95 8.97
C MET A 390 8.67 20.96 7.98
N MET A 391 8.52 20.28 6.84
CA MET A 391 9.45 20.44 5.73
C MET A 391 8.75 21.03 4.52
N ILE A 392 9.50 21.77 3.71
CA ILE A 392 9.03 22.44 2.51
C ILE A 392 10.00 22.16 1.36
N ALA A 393 9.48 21.83 0.18
CA ALA A 393 10.27 21.58 -1.01
C ALA A 393 9.53 22.03 -2.28
N THR A 394 10.28 22.24 -3.36
CA THR A 394 9.73 22.40 -4.72
C THR A 394 9.58 21.04 -5.39
N ASP A 395 9.09 21.03 -6.63
CA ASP A 395 9.03 19.81 -7.47
C ASP A 395 10.39 19.46 -8.10
N ASP A 396 11.42 20.30 -7.93
CA ASP A 396 12.77 20.06 -8.45
C ASP A 396 13.53 19.01 -7.63
N VAL A 397 13.10 18.80 -6.38
CA VAL A 397 13.68 17.76 -5.50
C VAL A 397 13.01 16.41 -5.78
N GLN A 398 13.83 15.40 -6.07
CA GLN A 398 13.38 14.05 -6.34
C GLN A 398 12.53 13.52 -5.18
N GLU A 399 11.43 12.85 -5.53
CA GLU A 399 10.45 12.29 -4.60
C GLU A 399 9.68 13.34 -3.76
N ALA A 400 10.01 14.63 -3.77
CA ALA A 400 9.30 15.63 -2.97
C ALA A 400 7.82 15.70 -3.32
N ALA A 401 7.50 15.70 -4.62
CA ALA A 401 6.12 15.70 -5.13
C ALA A 401 5.34 14.44 -4.72
N GLN A 402 6.00 13.29 -4.72
CA GLN A 402 5.37 11.98 -4.56
C GLN A 402 5.29 11.53 -3.09
N ALA A 403 6.35 11.77 -2.34
CA ALA A 403 6.57 11.27 -0.99
C ALA A 403 6.63 12.38 0.08
N GLY A 404 6.75 13.65 -0.30
CA GLY A 404 6.94 14.75 0.64
C GLY A 404 8.17 14.54 1.52
N CYS A 405 8.03 14.80 2.83
CA CYS A 405 9.10 14.61 3.81
C CYS A 405 9.67 13.18 3.87
N TRP A 406 8.92 12.19 3.37
CA TRP A 406 9.35 10.80 3.35
C TRP A 406 10.56 10.55 2.45
N GLY A 407 10.73 11.36 1.40
CA GLY A 407 11.88 11.29 0.50
C GLY A 407 13.22 11.50 1.21
N THR A 408 13.21 11.93 2.48
CA THR A 408 14.41 12.11 3.31
C THR A 408 14.67 11.01 4.34
N CYS A 409 13.78 10.03 4.41
CA CYS A 409 13.81 8.96 5.41
C CYS A 409 14.46 7.70 4.81
N HIS A 410 15.67 7.38 5.25
CA HIS A 410 16.45 6.27 4.71
C HIS A 410 16.66 5.15 5.73
N HIS A 411 16.83 3.92 5.24
CA HIS A 411 16.96 2.72 6.07
C HIS A 411 18.24 2.69 6.91
N ASP A 412 19.22 3.48 6.50
CA ASP A 412 20.53 3.66 7.14
C ASP A 412 20.63 4.95 7.98
N ALA A 413 19.53 5.69 8.14
CA ALA A 413 19.50 6.83 9.04
C ALA A 413 19.63 6.37 10.51
N ASN A 414 19.99 7.30 11.39
CA ASN A 414 20.09 7.04 12.83
C ASN A 414 18.83 6.32 13.37
N ASP A 415 19.07 5.30 14.18
CA ASP A 415 18.07 4.43 14.82
C ASP A 415 17.25 3.54 13.87
N MET A 416 17.53 3.58 12.55
CA MET A 416 16.93 2.70 11.53
C MET A 416 17.75 1.40 11.36
N PRO A 417 17.18 0.33 10.76
CA PRO A 417 17.78 -1.01 10.82
C PRO A 417 19.21 -1.15 10.25
N ASN A 418 19.58 -0.33 9.26
CA ASN A 418 20.92 -0.37 8.63
C ASN A 418 21.80 0.82 9.03
N ALA A 419 21.51 1.46 10.16
CA ALA A 419 22.33 2.57 10.66
C ALA A 419 23.81 2.13 10.76
N PRO A 420 24.76 2.89 10.16
CA PRO A 420 26.16 2.49 10.12
C PRO A 420 26.81 2.57 11.51
N ALA A 421 27.59 1.55 11.85
CA ALA A 421 28.34 1.54 13.10
C ALA A 421 29.41 2.64 13.11
N GLY A 422 29.43 3.47 14.17
CA GLY A 422 30.44 4.52 14.34
C GLY A 422 30.24 5.76 13.46
N PHE A 423 29.16 5.84 12.69
CA PHE A 423 28.80 7.00 11.88
C PHE A 423 27.34 7.40 12.14
N SER A 424 27.08 8.70 12.28
CA SER A 424 25.72 9.20 12.51
C SER A 424 25.12 9.72 11.21
N ALA A 425 24.47 8.83 10.47
CA ALA A 425 23.76 9.20 9.25
C ALA A 425 22.44 9.90 9.62
N THR A 426 22.35 11.18 9.31
CA THR A 426 21.10 11.93 9.45
C THR A 426 20.21 11.78 8.21
N LYS A 427 19.13 12.55 8.11
CA LYS A 427 18.30 12.59 6.90
C LYS A 427 19.09 13.21 5.75
N TYR A 428 18.87 12.70 4.54
CA TYR A 428 19.48 13.20 3.29
C TYR A 428 18.50 13.03 2.13
N ILE A 429 18.83 13.55 0.94
CA ILE A 429 18.08 13.35 -0.31
C ILE A 429 18.97 12.69 -1.39
N ALA A 430 18.33 12.13 -2.42
CA ALA A 430 19.00 11.40 -3.49
C ALA A 430 20.05 12.23 -4.24
N GLU A 431 19.81 13.53 -4.39
CA GLU A 431 20.69 14.50 -5.05
C GLU A 431 22.04 14.61 -4.34
N SER A 432 22.12 14.27 -3.06
CA SER A 432 23.39 14.25 -2.33
C SER A 432 24.18 12.95 -2.46
N ARG A 433 23.64 11.95 -3.17
CA ARG A 433 24.21 10.60 -3.30
C ARG A 433 24.49 10.24 -4.75
N THR A 434 25.48 9.38 -4.98
CA THR A 434 25.73 8.79 -6.31
C THR A 434 24.76 7.65 -6.61
N GLU A 435 24.33 6.91 -5.58
CA GLU A 435 23.33 5.85 -5.65
C GLU A 435 22.64 5.63 -4.29
N ILE A 436 21.43 5.06 -4.30
CA ILE A 436 20.73 4.57 -3.11
C ILE A 436 20.28 3.13 -3.40
N SER A 437 20.68 2.20 -2.55
CA SER A 437 20.35 0.78 -2.68
C SER A 437 18.98 0.46 -2.08
N THR A 438 18.11 -0.21 -2.85
CA THR A 438 16.91 -0.88 -2.33
C THR A 438 17.14 -2.33 -1.94
N SER A 439 18.34 -2.87 -2.17
CA SER A 439 18.73 -4.21 -1.77
C SER A 439 19.55 -4.17 -0.48
N ASP A 440 19.53 -5.25 0.30
CA ASP A 440 20.24 -5.29 1.58
C ASP A 440 21.78 -5.25 1.39
N PRO A 441 22.52 -4.36 2.09
CA PRO A 441 22.00 -3.32 2.99
C PRO A 441 21.37 -2.14 2.23
N MET A 442 20.10 -1.87 2.53
CA MET A 442 19.37 -0.70 2.05
C MET A 442 19.98 0.60 2.57
N GLY A 443 20.02 1.63 1.71
CA GLY A 443 20.55 2.95 2.03
C GLY A 443 21.59 3.44 1.03
N GLY A 444 22.27 4.53 1.37
CA GLY A 444 23.30 5.19 0.56
C GLY A 444 24.18 6.14 1.35
N TRP A 445 24.31 5.98 2.68
CA TRP A 445 25.10 6.87 3.54
C TRP A 445 26.56 6.99 3.10
N ASP A 446 27.16 5.92 2.57
CA ASP A 446 28.54 5.85 2.10
C ASP A 446 28.71 6.33 0.64
N LYS A 447 27.59 6.63 -0.03
CA LYS A 447 27.52 7.06 -1.44
C LYS A 447 27.44 8.58 -1.59
N ARG A 448 27.94 9.31 -0.60
CA ARG A 448 27.94 10.77 -0.60
C ARG A 448 28.70 11.33 -1.81
N LYS A 449 28.11 12.29 -2.52
CA LYS A 449 28.79 13.06 -3.59
C LYS A 449 29.93 13.91 -3.01
N SER A 450 30.75 14.50 -3.87
CA SER A 450 31.79 15.42 -3.43
C SER A 450 31.18 16.69 -2.80
N GLU A 451 31.91 17.35 -1.89
CA GLU A 451 31.43 18.59 -1.28
C GLU A 451 31.19 19.70 -2.31
N ALA A 452 31.93 19.70 -3.43
CA ALA A 452 31.70 20.63 -4.53
C ALA A 452 30.37 20.38 -5.24
N ASP A 453 30.02 19.11 -5.46
CA ASP A 453 28.74 18.75 -6.07
C ASP A 453 27.58 19.06 -5.12
N ILE A 454 27.72 18.75 -3.82
CA ILE A 454 26.71 19.07 -2.80
C ILE A 454 26.47 20.58 -2.71
N ALA A 455 27.53 21.40 -2.74
CA ALA A 455 27.40 22.85 -2.77
C ALA A 455 26.70 23.34 -4.06
N ALA A 456 26.91 22.66 -5.18
CA ALA A 456 26.21 22.96 -6.43
C ALA A 456 24.71 22.62 -6.35
N GLU A 457 24.33 21.47 -5.77
CA GLU A 457 22.94 21.09 -5.52
C GLU A 457 22.23 22.11 -4.61
N LEU A 458 22.88 22.52 -3.51
CA LEU A 458 22.35 23.54 -2.61
C LEU A 458 22.10 24.87 -3.34
N LYS A 459 23.05 25.30 -4.18
CA LYS A 459 22.92 26.52 -4.99
C LYS A 459 21.83 26.41 -6.06
N ALA A 460 21.59 25.20 -6.58
CA ALA A 460 20.54 24.91 -7.54
C ALA A 460 19.13 24.89 -6.90
N GLY A 461 19.03 24.92 -5.56
CA GLY A 461 17.75 24.85 -4.87
C GLY A 461 17.30 23.42 -4.57
N HIS A 462 18.16 22.42 -4.79
CA HIS A 462 17.84 21.02 -4.52
C HIS A 462 18.07 20.72 -3.04
N PHE A 463 17.13 21.11 -2.19
CA PHE A 463 17.11 20.80 -0.77
C PHE A 463 15.66 20.83 -0.25
N MET A 464 15.43 20.24 0.91
CA MET A 464 14.17 20.40 1.63
C MET A 464 14.38 21.29 2.85
N ASP A 465 13.72 22.45 2.87
CA ASP A 465 13.67 23.35 4.02
C ASP A 465 13.04 22.63 5.21
N LEU A 466 13.57 22.82 6.41
CA LEU A 466 13.18 22.15 7.64
C LEU A 466 13.02 23.15 8.79
N LEU A 467 11.79 23.24 9.27
CA LEU A 467 11.40 24.08 10.40
C LEU A 467 11.05 23.19 11.58
N ARG A 468 11.47 23.53 12.80
CA ARG A 468 11.11 22.75 14.00
C ARG A 468 10.88 23.60 15.24
N PHE A 469 9.80 23.29 15.95
CA PHE A 469 9.48 23.75 17.29
C PHE A 469 9.86 22.70 18.34
N GLN A 470 10.42 23.15 19.45
CA GLN A 470 10.71 22.32 20.62
C GLN A 470 9.95 22.85 21.85
N ALA A 471 9.02 22.07 22.39
CA ALA A 471 8.12 22.56 23.45
C ALA A 471 8.82 22.83 24.79
N GLY A 472 9.85 22.06 25.13
CA GLY A 472 10.56 22.21 26.40
C GLY A 472 11.35 23.51 26.50
N SER A 473 12.07 23.84 25.43
CA SER A 473 12.91 25.04 25.35
C SER A 473 12.20 26.26 24.75
N GLY A 474 11.08 26.05 24.05
CA GLY A 474 10.46 27.07 23.20
C GLY A 474 11.30 27.43 21.97
N LYS A 475 12.37 26.67 21.67
CA LYS A 475 13.29 26.97 20.58
C LYS A 475 12.61 26.77 19.23
N SER A 476 12.84 27.73 18.33
CA SER A 476 12.53 27.64 16.91
C SER A 476 13.81 27.33 16.13
N GLU A 477 13.75 26.35 15.25
CA GLU A 477 14.86 25.92 14.40
C GLU A 477 14.46 26.05 12.94
N ASP A 478 15.41 26.48 12.13
CA ASP A 478 15.25 26.81 10.71
C ASP A 478 16.53 26.45 9.96
N GLY A 479 16.43 25.50 9.05
CA GLY A 479 17.53 24.92 8.31
C GLY A 479 17.03 24.07 7.14
N TYR A 480 17.78 23.04 6.75
CA TYR A 480 17.45 22.25 5.56
C TYR A 480 18.00 20.82 5.62
N ILE A 481 17.51 19.99 4.71
CA ILE A 481 18.03 18.65 4.43
C ILE A 481 18.54 18.62 2.99
N LEU A 482 19.81 18.26 2.85
CA LEU A 482 20.43 17.91 1.57
C LEU A 482 21.26 16.64 1.76
N ALA A 483 22.52 16.80 2.13
CA ALA A 483 23.42 15.68 2.34
C ALA A 483 23.43 15.22 3.81
N ASP A 484 23.04 16.15 4.69
CA ASP A 484 22.83 16.02 6.12
C ASP A 484 21.63 16.89 6.52
N ARG A 485 21.11 16.67 7.73
CA ARG A 485 20.12 17.52 8.37
C ARG A 485 20.79 18.68 9.09
N VAL A 486 20.63 19.88 8.55
CA VAL A 486 21.06 21.16 9.12
C VAL A 486 19.87 21.81 9.84
N MET A 487 20.06 22.27 11.08
CA MET A 487 18.96 22.78 11.94
C MET A 487 19.06 24.28 12.25
N ASP A 488 20.04 24.96 11.68
CA ASP A 488 20.29 26.39 11.86
C ASP A 488 20.73 27.02 10.53
N GLY A 489 20.88 28.35 10.54
CA GLY A 489 21.36 29.11 9.39
C GLY A 489 20.29 29.59 8.42
N GLY A 490 19.01 29.23 8.61
CA GLY A 490 17.89 29.77 7.83
C GLY A 490 17.53 31.22 8.17
N GLN A 491 16.56 31.80 7.44
CA GLN A 491 16.09 33.19 7.62
C GLN A 491 15.44 33.49 8.97
N GLY A 492 15.06 32.45 9.71
CA GLY A 492 14.33 32.50 10.96
C GLY A 492 12.85 32.18 10.77
N VAL A 493 12.34 31.39 11.72
CA VAL A 493 10.92 31.09 11.91
C VAL A 493 10.55 31.38 13.37
N GLU A 494 9.34 31.88 13.59
CA GLU A 494 8.80 32.08 14.93
C GLU A 494 7.76 30.99 15.21
N PHE A 495 7.98 30.22 16.26
CA PHE A 495 6.98 29.32 16.82
C PHE A 495 6.56 29.76 18.22
N VAL A 496 5.26 29.68 18.49
CA VAL A 496 4.66 29.86 19.82
C VAL A 496 3.79 28.65 20.10
N GLY A 497 4.12 27.87 21.13
CA GLY A 497 3.40 26.66 21.48
C GLY A 497 3.04 26.58 22.95
N GLU A 498 1.83 26.12 23.24
CA GLU A 498 1.33 25.92 24.61
C GLU A 498 0.31 24.78 24.68
N LYS A 499 0.04 24.29 25.89
CA LYS A 499 -1.10 23.41 26.15
C LYS A 499 -2.34 24.25 26.42
N GLN A 500 -3.41 24.03 25.67
CA GLN A 500 -4.74 24.61 25.88
C GLN A 500 -5.74 23.50 26.20
N GLY A 501 -6.05 23.32 27.48
CA GLY A 501 -6.83 22.17 27.95
C GLY A 501 -6.09 20.87 27.67
N ASP A 502 -6.75 19.92 27.03
CA ASP A 502 -6.19 18.60 26.66
C ASP A 502 -5.50 18.60 25.29
N ASN A 503 -5.24 19.78 24.70
CA ASN A 503 -4.62 19.91 23.38
C ASN A 503 -3.30 20.69 23.45
N TRP A 504 -2.38 20.32 22.57
CA TRP A 504 -1.30 21.20 22.16
C TRP A 504 -1.79 22.15 21.07
N VAL A 505 -1.40 23.43 21.19
CA VAL A 505 -1.63 24.44 20.17
C VAL A 505 -0.29 25.09 19.85
N VAL A 506 0.17 24.95 18.61
CA VAL A 506 1.42 25.55 18.12
C VAL A 506 1.12 26.44 16.93
N SER A 507 1.52 27.71 17.01
CA SER A 507 1.42 28.68 15.94
C SER A 507 2.80 28.96 15.36
N MET A 508 2.87 29.08 14.03
CA MET A 508 4.07 29.36 13.25
C MET A 508 3.88 30.66 12.48
N LYS A 509 4.94 31.47 12.41
CA LYS A 509 5.08 32.60 11.50
C LYS A 509 6.42 32.50 10.77
N ARG A 510 6.37 32.51 9.44
CA ARG A 510 7.55 32.45 8.56
C ARG A 510 7.41 33.49 7.46
N LYS A 511 8.49 34.16 7.09
CA LYS A 511 8.50 35.01 5.88
C LYS A 511 8.32 34.16 4.62
N LEU A 512 7.65 34.71 3.62
CA LEU A 512 7.47 34.04 2.33
C LEU A 512 8.76 34.12 1.50
N ALA A 513 9.28 35.33 1.29
CA ALA A 513 10.50 35.55 0.53
C ALA A 513 11.75 35.34 1.40
N SER A 514 12.65 34.47 0.95
CA SER A 514 13.98 34.30 1.53
C SER A 514 15.07 34.51 0.47
N SER A 515 16.21 35.05 0.90
CA SER A 515 17.46 35.09 0.13
C SER A 515 18.56 34.24 0.78
N THR A 516 18.22 33.52 1.85
CA THR A 516 19.16 32.68 2.61
C THR A 516 19.26 31.31 1.94
N ALA A 517 20.49 30.80 1.82
CA ALA A 517 20.71 29.46 1.26
C ALA A 517 20.13 28.40 2.21
N GLY A 518 19.41 27.41 1.67
CA GLY A 518 18.71 26.40 2.46
C GLY A 518 17.26 26.75 2.80
N ASP A 519 16.77 27.94 2.41
CA ASP A 519 15.36 28.30 2.57
C ASP A 519 14.61 28.28 1.25
N VAL A 520 13.42 27.69 1.25
CA VAL A 520 12.52 27.77 0.08
C VAL A 520 11.81 29.13 0.08
N SER A 521 11.99 29.92 -0.96
CA SER A 521 11.20 31.14 -1.18
C SER A 521 9.79 30.76 -1.67
N LEU A 522 8.75 31.28 -1.02
CA LEU A 522 7.35 30.92 -1.26
C LEU A 522 6.63 32.00 -2.06
N ALA A 523 6.61 31.83 -3.39
CA ALA A 523 5.78 32.61 -4.29
C ALA A 523 4.31 32.20 -4.18
N THR A 524 3.40 33.17 -4.22
CA THR A 524 1.97 32.90 -4.00
C THR A 524 1.26 32.27 -5.20
N ASP A 525 1.92 32.18 -6.35
CA ASP A 525 1.40 31.58 -7.59
C ASP A 525 1.92 30.15 -7.83
N GLN A 526 2.65 29.57 -6.87
CA GLN A 526 3.22 28.23 -6.95
C GLN A 526 2.67 27.29 -5.87
N LEU A 527 2.69 25.98 -6.15
CA LEU A 527 2.44 24.92 -5.18
C LEU A 527 3.75 24.37 -4.61
N TYR A 528 3.76 24.10 -3.30
CA TYR A 528 4.93 23.57 -2.60
C TYR A 528 4.64 22.22 -1.97
N ASN A 529 5.62 21.33 -1.95
CA ASN A 529 5.54 20.05 -1.27
C ASN A 529 5.80 20.24 0.22
N ILE A 530 4.87 19.81 1.05
CA ILE A 530 4.98 19.92 2.50
C ILE A 530 4.66 18.61 3.21
N GLY A 531 5.19 18.47 4.40
CA GLY A 531 4.74 17.44 5.34
C GLY A 531 5.20 17.75 6.75
N PHE A 532 4.64 17.01 7.68
CA PHE A 532 4.72 17.29 9.11
C PHE A 532 5.21 16.07 9.86
N ALA A 533 5.92 16.31 10.95
CA ALA A 533 6.30 15.30 11.90
C ALA A 533 6.07 15.80 13.32
N ILE A 534 5.54 14.93 14.17
CA ILE A 534 5.39 15.19 15.60
C ILE A 534 6.14 14.09 16.36
N HIS A 535 7.19 14.49 17.05
CA HIS A 535 7.68 13.71 18.19
C HIS A 535 6.74 14.01 19.33
N ASP A 536 5.94 13.02 19.71
CA ASP A 536 5.00 13.11 20.81
C ASP A 536 5.46 12.22 21.96
N ASP A 537 4.98 12.48 23.17
CA ASP A 537 5.27 11.65 24.33
C ASP A 537 6.78 11.42 24.58
N HIS A 538 7.55 12.51 24.60
CA HIS A 538 9.00 12.46 24.85
C HIS A 538 9.78 11.56 23.89
N THR A 539 9.23 11.25 22.71
CA THR A 539 9.92 10.43 21.71
C THR A 539 10.99 11.22 20.97
N ASN A 540 11.96 10.50 20.40
CA ASN A 540 13.02 11.09 19.60
C ASN A 540 13.38 10.18 18.41
N GLY A 541 14.29 10.63 17.54
CA GLY A 541 14.78 9.83 16.42
C GLY A 541 13.65 9.37 15.50
N ARG A 542 13.62 8.09 15.14
CA ARG A 542 12.60 7.50 14.26
C ARG A 542 11.21 7.35 14.90
N PHE A 543 11.06 7.55 16.21
CA PHE A 543 9.83 7.22 16.94
C PHE A 543 8.70 8.26 16.85
N HIS A 544 8.74 9.12 15.83
CA HIS A 544 7.76 10.18 15.60
C HIS A 544 6.58 9.73 14.74
N HIS A 545 5.49 10.50 14.78
CA HIS A 545 4.41 10.39 13.83
C HIS A 545 4.67 11.32 12.64
N VAL A 546 4.26 10.91 11.45
CA VAL A 546 4.52 11.64 10.20
C VAL A 546 3.24 11.76 9.38
N SER A 547 3.16 12.81 8.57
CA SER A 547 2.08 12.98 7.62
C SER A 547 2.42 12.31 6.28
N LEU A 548 1.41 12.13 5.42
CA LEU A 548 1.66 11.98 3.98
C LEU A 548 2.18 13.31 3.41
N GLY A 549 2.64 13.32 2.15
CA GLY A 549 3.03 14.56 1.46
C GLY A 549 1.80 15.31 0.93
N TYR A 550 1.70 16.61 1.25
CA TYR A 550 0.62 17.52 0.84
C TYR A 550 1.17 18.63 -0.05
N LYS A 551 0.32 19.28 -0.84
CA LYS A 551 0.64 20.54 -1.50
C LYS A 551 0.14 21.71 -0.66
N LEU A 552 1.03 22.66 -0.43
CA LEU A 552 0.73 23.99 0.08
C LEU A 552 0.52 24.93 -1.10
N GLY A 553 -0.59 25.64 -1.12
CA GLY A 553 -0.87 26.73 -2.05
C GLY A 553 -1.30 28.00 -1.32
N PHE A 554 -1.32 29.12 -2.04
CA PHE A 554 -1.76 30.42 -1.54
C PHE A 554 -2.97 30.88 -2.35
N ASP A 555 -4.09 31.15 -1.69
CA ASP A 555 -5.36 31.47 -2.32
C ASP A 555 -5.77 30.47 -3.44
N ASN A 556 -5.32 29.21 -3.32
CA ASN A 556 -5.53 28.16 -4.31
C ASN A 556 -6.38 27.02 -3.71
N PRO A 557 -7.68 26.93 -4.07
CA PRO A 557 -8.57 25.91 -3.52
C PRO A 557 -8.26 24.48 -3.97
N GLU A 558 -7.40 24.29 -4.97
CA GLU A 558 -6.95 22.96 -5.42
C GLU A 558 -5.83 22.39 -4.54
N ALA A 559 -5.16 23.22 -3.74
CA ALA A 559 -4.13 22.77 -2.82
C ALA A 559 -4.74 22.03 -1.62
N GLU A 560 -4.13 20.92 -1.18
CA GLU A 560 -4.66 20.21 -0.02
C GLU A 560 -4.53 21.04 1.27
N ILE A 561 -3.50 21.88 1.38
CA ILE A 561 -3.39 22.93 2.40
C ILE A 561 -3.36 24.28 1.68
N ASN A 562 -4.44 25.05 1.78
CA ASN A 562 -4.56 26.35 1.13
C ASN A 562 -4.39 27.48 2.15
N ALA A 563 -3.27 28.20 2.14
CA ALA A 563 -3.16 29.42 2.94
C ALA A 563 -4.02 30.52 2.31
N THR A 564 -5.08 30.95 3.00
CA THR A 564 -5.96 32.02 2.52
C THR A 564 -5.45 33.39 2.96
N ARG A 565 -5.60 34.40 2.11
CA ARG A 565 -5.20 35.76 2.45
C ARG A 565 -6.09 36.39 3.52
N GLN A 566 -5.50 37.14 4.43
CA GLN A 566 -6.24 38.02 5.37
C GLN A 566 -5.56 39.36 5.63
#